data_AF-A0A5J4KQZ1-F1
#
_entry.id   AF-A0A5J4KQZ1-F1
#
_cell.length_a   1.000
_cell.length_b   1.000
_cell.length_c   1.000
_cell.angle_alpha   90.00
_cell.angle_beta   90.00
_cell.angle_gamma   90.00
#
_symmetry.space_group_name_H-M   'P 1'
#
loop_
_entity.id
_entity.type
_entity.pdbx_description
1 polymer ?
#
loop_
_entity_poly.entity_id
_entity_poly.type
_entity_poly.pdbx_seq_one_letter_code
_entity_poly.pdbx_strand_id
1 'polypeptide(L)'
;MLSVSARQNAPIGALTHVAKGKYIARWKLKSPPVDTDCRKQMQMSCYSPTEIRTAYGINSILNAGYIGTGETIVIIDSFGSPDPEKDLHQFDTDYNLPDPPSFKVLSPLGTVKFDASNTDQLGWAQETNLDIQWAHAMAPGASIVLLTSPVSETQGVQGLPDF
;
A
#
# COMPACT_ATOMS: atom_id res chain seq x y z
N MET A 1 -22.29 -9.42 18.69
CA MET A 1 -23.29 -8.60 17.95
C MET A 1 -22.52 -7.67 17.04
N LEU A 2 -22.73 -7.78 15.73
CA LEU A 2 -22.14 -6.89 14.72
C LEU A 2 -22.72 -5.50 14.89
N SER A 3 -21.90 -4.48 15.12
CA SER A 3 -22.31 -3.07 15.01
C SER A 3 -21.67 -2.45 13.79
N VAL A 4 -22.48 -2.21 12.75
CA VAL A 4 -22.13 -1.31 11.64
C VAL A 4 -22.28 0.11 12.17
N SER A 5 -21.17 0.84 12.28
CA SER A 5 -21.19 2.25 12.68
C SER A 5 -20.74 3.12 11.52
N ALA A 6 -21.60 4.07 11.15
CA ALA A 6 -21.36 5.06 10.11
C ALA A 6 -20.41 6.15 10.61
N ARG A 7 -19.58 6.63 9.66
CA ARG A 7 -18.75 7.86 9.69
C ARG A 7 -17.65 7.91 10.76
N GLN A 8 -16.41 7.71 10.32
CA GLN A 8 -15.21 8.44 10.77
C GLN A 8 -14.05 8.11 9.81
N ASN A 9 -13.27 9.14 9.45
CA ASN A 9 -12.10 9.07 8.57
C ASN A 9 -11.00 8.21 9.22
N ALA A 10 -10.90 6.94 8.84
CA ALA A 10 -9.78 6.07 9.21
C ALA A 10 -8.81 5.96 8.03
N PRO A 11 -7.48 5.98 8.27
CA PRO A 11 -6.46 5.83 7.22
C PRO A 11 -6.64 4.48 6.50
N ILE A 12 -6.44 4.47 5.18
CA ILE A 12 -6.61 3.28 4.32
C ILE A 12 -5.25 2.58 4.28
N GLY A 13 -4.73 2.18 5.43
CA GLY A 13 -3.42 1.52 5.50
C GLY A 13 -3.39 0.11 4.88
N ALA A 14 -2.16 -0.44 4.86
CA ALA A 14 -1.63 -1.72 4.36
C ALA A 14 -2.42 -3.02 4.59
N LEU A 15 -3.60 -2.94 5.20
CA LEU A 15 -4.31 -4.08 5.73
C LEU A 15 -5.70 -4.22 5.13
N THR A 16 -6.14 -3.27 4.32
CA THR A 16 -7.42 -3.43 3.63
C THR A 16 -7.36 -4.60 2.66
N HIS A 17 -8.16 -5.63 2.93
CA HIS A 17 -8.32 -6.79 2.06
C HIS A 17 -9.70 -6.72 1.41
N VAL A 18 -9.75 -6.87 0.08
CA VAL A 18 -10.97 -7.20 -0.65
C VAL A 18 -11.17 -8.71 -0.59
N ALA A 19 -11.91 -9.20 0.40
CA ALA A 19 -12.46 -10.55 0.33
C ALA A 19 -13.72 -10.51 -0.56
N LYS A 20 -13.62 -11.09 -1.76
CA LYS A 20 -14.72 -11.37 -2.72
C LYS A 20 -15.89 -10.39 -2.65
N GLY A 21 -15.74 -9.23 -3.30
CA GLY A 21 -16.85 -8.37 -3.76
C GLY A 21 -17.81 -7.80 -2.72
N LYS A 22 -17.65 -8.06 -1.41
CA LYS A 22 -18.59 -7.57 -0.38
C LYS A 22 -17.96 -7.21 0.97
N TYR A 23 -16.67 -7.44 1.18
CA TYR A 23 -16.04 -7.17 2.47
C TYR A 23 -14.82 -6.29 2.27
N ILE A 24 -15.03 -4.98 2.46
CA ILE A 24 -13.94 -4.04 2.75
C ILE A 24 -13.59 -4.28 4.23
N ALA A 25 -12.56 -5.07 4.49
CA ALA A 25 -12.02 -5.20 5.84
C ALA A 25 -11.27 -3.91 6.20
N ARG A 26 -11.98 -2.95 6.79
CA ARG A 26 -11.34 -1.78 7.42
C ARG A 26 -10.81 -2.20 8.78
N TRP A 27 -9.51 -2.43 8.86
CA TRP A 27 -8.87 -2.69 10.15
C TRP A 27 -8.93 -1.43 11.01
N LYS A 28 -9.64 -1.52 12.13
CA LYS A 28 -9.59 -0.53 13.21
C LYS A 28 -8.51 -0.91 14.23
N LEU A 29 -7.35 -1.36 13.76
CA LEU A 29 -6.23 -1.67 14.65
C LEU A 29 -5.34 -0.45 14.81
N LYS A 30 -4.80 -0.28 16.02
CA LYS A 30 -3.80 0.75 16.33
C LYS A 30 -2.37 0.30 16.03
N SER A 31 -2.21 -0.94 15.56
CA SER A 31 -0.93 -1.60 15.29
C SER A 31 -1.16 -2.68 14.22
N PRO A 32 -0.12 -3.15 13.52
CA PRO A 32 -0.24 -4.24 12.57
C PRO A 32 -0.89 -5.49 13.18
N PRO A 33 -1.75 -6.21 12.43
CA PRO A 33 -2.29 -7.47 12.88
C PRO A 33 -1.18 -8.49 12.95
N VAL A 34 -1.17 -9.24 14.04
CA VAL A 34 -0.34 -10.45 14.12
C VAL A 34 -0.96 -11.56 13.27
N ASP A 35 -0.14 -12.44 12.70
CA ASP A 35 -0.57 -13.52 11.79
C ASP A 35 -1.75 -14.34 12.34
N THR A 36 -1.75 -14.61 13.65
CA THR A 36 -2.83 -15.36 14.31
C THR A 36 -4.21 -14.70 14.18
N ASP A 37 -4.27 -13.35 14.16
CA ASP A 37 -5.52 -12.63 13.97
C ASP A 37 -5.97 -12.66 12.51
N CYS A 38 -5.04 -12.53 11.56
CA CYS A 38 -5.34 -12.64 10.14
C CYS A 38 -5.88 -14.02 9.78
N ARG A 39 -5.27 -15.09 10.28
CA ARG A 39 -5.77 -16.45 10.04
C ARG A 39 -7.17 -16.66 10.61
N LYS A 40 -7.46 -16.11 11.79
CA LYS A 40 -8.78 -16.23 12.43
C LYS A 40 -9.85 -15.42 11.71
N GLN A 41 -9.54 -14.18 11.32
CA GLN A 41 -10.54 -13.24 10.80
C GLN A 41 -10.73 -13.34 9.30
N MET A 42 -9.66 -13.65 8.56
CA MET A 42 -9.62 -13.60 7.10
C MET A 42 -9.22 -14.92 6.45
N GLN A 43 -8.88 -15.93 7.24
CA GLN A 43 -8.45 -17.24 6.74
C GLN A 43 -7.23 -17.16 5.83
N MET A 44 -6.36 -16.18 6.07
CA MET A 44 -5.10 -15.99 5.35
C MET A 44 -3.99 -15.52 6.28
N SER A 45 -2.74 -15.74 5.87
CA SER A 45 -1.58 -15.26 6.60
C SER A 45 -1.43 -13.75 6.44
N CYS A 46 -0.89 -13.09 7.47
CA CYS A 46 -0.30 -11.76 7.34
C CYS A 46 1.19 -11.85 7.63
N TYR A 47 2.00 -11.13 6.86
CA TYR A 47 3.44 -11.09 7.03
C TYR A 47 3.92 -9.65 7.21
N SER A 48 4.83 -9.46 8.15
CA SER A 48 5.56 -8.22 8.32
C SER A 48 6.71 -8.09 7.30
N PRO A 49 7.19 -6.87 7.02
CA PRO A 49 8.42 -6.64 6.27
C PRO A 49 9.60 -7.47 6.77
N THR A 50 9.79 -7.57 8.09
CA THR A 50 10.90 -8.33 8.67
C THR A 50 10.79 -9.83 8.39
N GLU A 51 9.59 -10.40 8.45
CA GLU A 51 9.37 -11.81 8.12
C GLU A 51 9.67 -12.09 6.65
N ILE A 52 9.19 -11.25 5.74
CA ILE A 52 9.46 -11.38 4.30
C ILE A 52 10.96 -11.21 4.01
N ARG A 53 11.59 -10.16 4.54
CA ARG A 53 13.04 -9.94 4.36
C ARG A 53 13.87 -11.11 4.88
N THR A 54 13.45 -11.72 5.98
CA THR A 54 14.11 -12.91 6.53
C THR A 54 13.90 -14.12 5.63
N ALA A 55 12.66 -14.38 5.21
CA ALA A 55 12.31 -15.53 4.37
C ALA A 55 13.06 -15.53 3.03
N TYR A 56 13.28 -14.36 2.44
CA TYR A 56 13.96 -14.20 1.15
C TYR A 56 15.44 -13.80 1.26
N GLY A 57 16.03 -13.80 2.47
CA GLY A 57 17.44 -13.49 2.67
C GLY A 57 17.83 -12.03 2.39
N ILE A 58 16.87 -11.10 2.35
CA ILE A 58 17.06 -9.67 2.07
C ILE A 58 17.82 -8.97 3.21
N ASN A 59 17.72 -9.47 4.45
CA ASN A 59 18.42 -8.88 5.59
C ASN A 59 19.94 -8.74 5.36
N SER A 60 20.59 -9.70 4.70
CA SER A 60 22.04 -9.63 4.44
C SER A 60 22.38 -8.52 3.44
N ILE A 61 21.51 -8.29 2.45
CA ILE A 61 21.64 -7.25 1.43
C ILE A 61 21.48 -5.87 2.07
N LEU A 62 20.45 -5.70 2.91
CA LEU A 62 20.21 -4.44 3.63
C LEU A 62 21.34 -4.13 4.62
N ASN A 63 21.81 -5.13 5.37
CA ASN A 63 22.93 -4.97 6.32
C ASN A 63 24.25 -4.64 5.64
N ALA A 64 24.42 -5.01 4.37
CA ALA A 64 25.56 -4.61 3.54
C ALA A 64 25.42 -3.18 2.99
N GLY A 65 24.33 -2.46 3.29
CA GLY A 65 24.09 -1.08 2.87
C GLY A 65 23.37 -0.95 1.53
N TYR A 66 22.96 -2.05 0.90
CA TYR A 66 22.19 -2.02 -0.35
C TYR A 66 20.70 -1.79 -0.05
N ILE A 67 20.38 -0.55 0.31
CA ILE A 67 19.03 -0.14 0.73
C ILE A 67 18.30 0.73 -0.30
N GLY A 68 18.87 0.91 -1.50
CA GLY A 68 18.32 1.78 -2.54
C GLY A 68 18.74 3.25 -2.45
N THR A 69 19.75 3.58 -1.63
CA THR A 69 20.26 4.96 -1.51
C THR A 69 20.68 5.53 -2.87
N GLY A 70 20.14 6.70 -3.21
CA GLY A 70 20.41 7.38 -4.48
C GLY A 70 19.51 6.93 -5.63
N GLU A 71 18.72 5.87 -5.45
CA GLU A 71 17.77 5.38 -6.44
C GLU A 71 16.37 5.99 -6.22
N THR A 72 15.57 6.01 -7.27
CA THR A 72 14.16 6.39 -7.23
C THR A 72 13.32 5.26 -7.82
N ILE A 73 12.36 4.76 -7.04
CA ILE A 73 11.36 3.81 -7.51
C ILE A 73 10.15 4.61 -8.00
N VAL A 74 9.81 4.42 -9.27
CA VAL A 74 8.59 5.00 -9.85
C VAL A 74 7.52 3.92 -9.86
N ILE A 75 6.41 4.18 -9.17
CA ILE A 75 5.23 3.32 -9.12
C ILE A 75 4.15 4.00 -9.93
N ILE A 76 3.47 3.27 -10.80
CA ILE A 76 2.42 3.81 -11.65
C ILE A 76 1.13 3.07 -11.33
N ASP A 77 0.11 3.82 -10.92
CA ASP A 77 -1.14 3.28 -10.43
C ASP A 77 -2.35 3.98 -11.03
N SER A 78 -3.47 3.25 -11.08
CA SER A 78 -4.77 3.83 -11.41
C SER A 78 -5.37 4.54 -10.21
N PHE A 79 -5.86 5.76 -10.42
CA PHE A 79 -6.52 6.64 -9.44
C PHE A 79 -5.68 7.06 -8.22
N GLY A 80 -4.72 6.25 -7.80
CA GLY A 80 -3.96 6.41 -6.57
C GLY A 80 -4.77 6.12 -5.30
N SER A 81 -4.29 6.65 -4.19
CA SER A 81 -4.93 6.59 -2.88
C SER A 81 -5.34 8.00 -2.40
N PRO A 82 -6.34 8.15 -1.51
CA PRO A 82 -6.74 9.46 -0.99
C PRO A 82 -5.66 10.22 -0.22
N ASP A 83 -4.80 9.50 0.51
CA ASP A 83 -3.74 10.08 1.36
C ASP A 83 -2.53 9.12 1.47
N PRO A 84 -1.84 8.83 0.35
CA PRO A 84 -0.79 7.81 0.29
C PRO A 84 0.42 8.14 1.16
N GLU A 85 0.74 9.42 1.34
CA GLU A 85 1.85 9.86 2.19
C GLU A 85 1.60 9.52 3.66
N LYS A 86 0.39 9.83 4.15
CA LYS A 86 0.00 9.48 5.51
C LYS A 86 -0.09 7.97 5.72
N ASP A 87 -0.64 7.24 4.75
CA ASP A 87 -0.76 5.79 4.84
C ASP A 87 0.63 5.11 4.81
N LEU A 88 1.58 5.63 4.03
CA LEU A 88 2.98 5.19 4.05
C LEU A 88 3.65 5.48 5.38
N HIS A 89 3.55 6.72 5.90
CA HIS A 89 4.15 7.08 7.19
C HIS A 89 3.60 6.22 8.35
N GLN A 90 2.30 5.89 8.32
CA GLN A 90 1.71 4.98 9.30
C GLN A 90 2.30 3.58 9.18
N PHE A 91 2.45 3.05 7.96
CA PHE A 91 3.08 1.76 7.73
C PHE A 91 4.53 1.73 8.23
N ASP A 92 5.28 2.81 8.00
CA ASP A 92 6.66 2.93 8.44
C ASP A 92 6.77 2.95 9.97
N THR A 93 5.88 3.71 10.62
CA THR A 93 5.76 3.72 12.09
C THR A 93 5.41 2.32 12.62
N ASP A 94 4.44 1.67 11.99
CA ASP A 94 3.92 0.36 12.37
C ASP A 94 4.97 -0.75 12.33
N TYR A 95 5.88 -0.69 11.35
CA TYR A 95 6.93 -1.69 11.15
C TYR A 95 8.34 -1.20 11.48
N ASN A 96 8.46 -0.03 12.12
CA ASN A 96 9.72 0.59 12.51
C ASN A 96 10.71 0.72 11.33
N LEU A 97 10.21 1.25 10.22
CA LEU A 97 10.97 1.67 9.05
C LEU A 97 11.21 3.18 9.12
N PRO A 98 12.31 3.70 8.57
CA PRO A 98 12.45 5.14 8.35
C PRO A 98 11.49 5.59 7.23
N ASP A 99 11.02 6.83 7.28
CA ASP A 99 10.35 7.45 6.13
C ASP A 99 11.31 7.45 4.91
N PRO A 100 10.80 7.36 3.66
CA PRO A 100 11.65 7.44 2.49
C PRO A 100 12.34 8.81 2.41
N PRO A 101 13.55 8.92 1.82
CA PRO A 101 14.22 10.21 1.66
C PRO A 101 13.41 11.25 0.88
N SER A 102 12.52 10.81 -0.01
CA SER A 102 11.53 11.63 -0.69
C SER A 102 10.34 10.77 -1.13
N PHE A 103 9.13 11.29 -0.95
CA PHE A 103 7.91 10.74 -1.53
C PHE A 103 7.21 11.85 -2.33
N LYS A 104 6.82 11.55 -3.58
CA LYS A 104 6.12 12.51 -4.45
C LYS A 104 4.96 11.83 -5.17
N VAL A 105 3.84 12.52 -5.26
CA VAL A 105 2.70 12.11 -6.09
C VAL A 105 2.62 13.05 -7.29
N LEU A 106 2.60 12.47 -8.49
CA LEU A 106 2.44 13.21 -9.75
C LEU A 106 1.29 12.59 -10.56
N SER A 107 0.58 13.45 -11.30
CA SER A 107 -0.58 13.05 -12.10
C SER A 107 -0.50 13.70 -13.48
N PRO A 108 0.47 13.30 -14.33
CA PRO A 108 0.74 13.98 -15.60
C PRO A 108 -0.43 13.90 -16.60
N LEU A 109 -1.29 12.89 -16.44
CA LEU A 109 -2.47 12.66 -17.28
C LEU A 109 -3.75 13.30 -16.68
N GLY A 110 -3.61 14.06 -15.59
CA GLY A 110 -4.72 14.61 -14.82
C GLY A 110 -5.19 13.67 -13.70
N THR A 111 -6.20 14.11 -12.96
CA THR A 111 -6.74 13.38 -11.79
C THR A 111 -8.25 13.23 -11.90
N VAL A 112 -8.76 12.19 -11.23
CA VAL A 112 -10.17 12.08 -10.89
C VAL A 112 -10.35 12.27 -9.40
N LYS A 113 -11.50 12.81 -8.99
CA LYS A 113 -11.82 12.90 -7.58
C LYS A 113 -12.07 11.49 -7.03
N PHE A 114 -11.41 11.14 -5.95
CA PHE A 114 -11.64 9.88 -5.26
C PHE A 114 -13.09 9.77 -4.75
N ASP A 115 -13.74 8.67 -5.08
CA ASP A 115 -15.08 8.30 -4.67
C ASP A 115 -15.04 7.01 -3.83
N ALA A 116 -15.20 7.17 -2.52
CA ALA A 116 -15.21 6.05 -1.57
C ALA A 116 -16.43 5.11 -1.72
N SER A 117 -17.38 5.41 -2.61
CA SER A 117 -18.47 4.50 -2.98
C SER A 117 -18.19 3.73 -4.28
N ASN A 118 -17.18 4.13 -5.04
CA ASN A 118 -16.71 3.41 -6.21
C ASN A 118 -15.77 2.26 -5.78
N THR A 119 -16.22 1.03 -5.97
CA THR A 119 -15.47 -0.16 -5.57
C THR A 119 -14.17 -0.36 -6.34
N ASP A 120 -14.08 0.14 -7.57
CA ASP A 120 -12.87 0.06 -8.38
C ASP A 120 -11.80 1.00 -7.83
N GLN A 121 -12.13 2.28 -7.62
CA GLN A 121 -11.21 3.23 -6.98
C GLN A 121 -10.81 2.82 -5.57
N LEU A 122 -11.74 2.23 -4.81
CA LEU A 122 -11.41 1.65 -3.51
C LEU A 122 -10.37 0.55 -3.62
N GLY A 123 -10.50 -0.38 -4.58
CA GLY A 123 -9.55 -1.47 -4.81
C GLY A 123 -8.18 -0.94 -5.20
N TRP A 124 -8.15 0.00 -6.14
CA TRP A 124 -6.92 0.66 -6.57
C TRP A 124 -6.20 1.42 -5.47
N ALA A 125 -6.92 2.09 -4.57
CA ALA A 125 -6.30 2.72 -3.41
C ALA A 125 -5.62 1.69 -2.49
N GLN A 126 -6.13 0.45 -2.39
CA GLN A 126 -5.46 -0.61 -1.63
C GLN A 126 -4.19 -1.06 -2.34
N GLU A 127 -4.27 -1.28 -3.66
CA GLU A 127 -3.12 -1.67 -4.49
C GLU A 127 -2.01 -0.63 -4.45
N THR A 128 -2.36 0.65 -4.66
CA THR A 128 -1.41 1.76 -4.59
C THR A 128 -0.67 1.79 -3.25
N ASN A 129 -1.42 1.66 -2.16
CA ASN A 129 -0.80 1.65 -0.84
C ASN A 129 0.07 0.39 -0.65
N LEU A 130 -0.38 -0.78 -1.11
CA LEU A 130 0.38 -2.02 -1.07
C LEU A 130 1.72 -1.90 -1.81
N ASP A 131 1.69 -1.38 -3.04
CA ASP A 131 2.87 -1.25 -3.90
C ASP A 131 3.91 -0.30 -3.30
N ILE A 132 3.47 0.88 -2.85
CA ILE A 132 4.35 1.88 -2.23
C ILE A 132 5.00 1.31 -0.97
N GLN A 133 4.19 0.72 -0.09
CA GLN A 133 4.65 0.23 1.20
C GLN A 133 5.61 -0.95 1.06
N TRP A 134 5.33 -1.90 0.16
CA TRP A 134 6.22 -3.04 -0.05
C TRP A 134 7.47 -2.69 -0.85
N ALA A 135 7.41 -1.76 -1.80
CA ALA A 135 8.60 -1.23 -2.45
C ALA A 135 9.54 -0.57 -1.43
N HIS A 136 9.01 0.31 -0.57
CA HIS A 136 9.76 0.95 0.50
C HIS A 136 10.28 -0.05 1.54
N ALA A 137 9.46 -1.03 1.91
CA ALA A 137 9.87 -2.13 2.78
C ALA A 137 11.04 -2.93 2.18
N MET A 138 11.21 -3.03 0.87
CA MET A 138 12.37 -3.74 0.31
C MET A 138 13.58 -2.82 0.07
N ALA A 139 13.37 -1.52 -0.16
CA ALA A 139 14.40 -0.54 -0.44
C ALA A 139 14.21 0.75 0.40
N PRO A 140 14.44 0.70 1.73
CA PRO A 140 14.06 1.79 2.64
C PRO A 140 14.86 3.09 2.47
N GLY A 141 15.95 3.06 1.68
CA GLY A 141 16.75 4.23 1.33
C GLY A 141 16.45 4.80 -0.06
N ALA A 142 15.50 4.24 -0.81
CA ALA A 142 15.09 4.76 -2.11
C ALA A 142 14.08 5.90 -1.96
N SER A 143 14.15 6.89 -2.86
CA SER A 143 13.03 7.82 -3.04
C SER A 143 11.90 7.13 -3.80
N ILE A 144 10.66 7.56 -3.59
CA ILE A 144 9.50 7.01 -4.29
C ILE A 144 8.74 8.13 -5.01
N VAL A 145 8.38 7.86 -6.27
CA VAL A 145 7.46 8.68 -7.06
C VAL A 145 6.25 7.83 -7.41
N LEU A 146 5.08 8.21 -6.91
CA LEU A 146 3.80 7.68 -7.33
C LEU A 146 3.29 8.49 -8.54
N LEU A 147 3.17 7.85 -9.69
CA LEU A 147 2.46 8.38 -10.86
C LEU A 147 1.04 7.82 -10.88
N THR A 148 0.06 8.70 -11.02
CA THR A 148 -1.37 8.30 -11.01
C THR A 148 -2.02 8.53 -12.37
N SER A 149 -2.82 7.55 -12.81
CA SER A 149 -3.72 7.63 -13.96
C SER A 149 -5.12 8.07 -13.54
N PRO A 150 -5.86 8.86 -14.33
CA PRO A 150 -7.28 9.11 -14.12
C PRO A 150 -8.19 7.94 -14.51
N VAL A 151 -7.64 6.84 -15.06
CA VAL A 151 -8.40 5.65 -15.50
C VAL A 151 -7.82 4.36 -14.92
N SER A 152 -8.64 3.31 -14.89
CA SER A 152 -8.21 1.96 -14.52
C SER A 152 -7.26 1.37 -15.55
N GLU A 153 -6.27 0.61 -15.10
CA GLU A 153 -5.46 -0.19 -16.00
C GLU A 153 -6.33 -1.23 -16.70
N THR A 154 -5.88 -1.67 -17.86
CA THR A 154 -6.41 -2.85 -18.54
C THR A 154 -5.55 -4.06 -18.23
N GLN A 155 -6.13 -5.02 -17.52
CA GLN A 155 -5.50 -6.32 -17.25
C GLN A 155 -5.11 -7.00 -18.56
N GLY A 156 -3.85 -7.44 -18.68
CA GLY A 156 -3.32 -8.10 -19.88
C GLY A 156 -2.06 -7.43 -20.44
N VAL A 157 -1.86 -7.51 -21.75
CA VAL A 157 -0.64 -7.01 -22.41
C VAL A 157 -0.67 -5.49 -22.59
N GLN A 158 -1.87 -4.90 -22.60
CA GLN A 158 -2.08 -3.47 -22.80
C GLN A 158 -1.69 -2.64 -21.57
N GLY A 159 -1.75 -3.20 -20.36
CA GLY A 159 -1.33 -2.54 -19.13
C GLY A 159 -2.09 -1.24 -18.90
N LEU A 160 -1.36 -0.12 -18.81
CA LEU A 160 -1.90 1.21 -18.62
C LEU A 160 -2.10 1.90 -19.99
N PRO A 161 -3.33 1.91 -20.55
CA PRO A 161 -3.54 2.35 -21.94
C PRO A 161 -3.29 3.83 -22.18
N ASP A 162 -3.29 4.64 -21.13
CA ASP A 162 -3.09 6.09 -21.19
C ASP A 162 -1.67 6.53 -20.79
N PHE A 163 -0.79 5.60 -20.40
CA PHE A 163 0.63 5.85 -20.07
C PHE A 163 1.59 5.44 -21.20
#